data_AF-A0A8T2AQG7-F1
#
_entry.id   AF-A0A8T2AQG7-F1
#
_cell.length_a   1.000
_cell.length_b   1.000
_cell.length_c   1.000
_cell.angle_alpha   90.00
_cell.angle_beta   90.00
_cell.angle_gamma   90.00
#
_symmetry.space_group_name_H-M   'P 1'
#
loop_
_entity.id
_entity.type
_entity.pdbx_description
1 polymer ?
#
loop_
_entity_poly.entity_id
_entity_poly.type
_entity_poly.pdbx_seq_one_letter_code
_entity_poly.pdbx_strand_id
1 'polypeptide(L)'
;MEVDEVEEKADMGNGLFSEVVSMKNGSLRVDECSQGNSSSLVVNRPVTDVTSFEAYRKVLQSAENRTSKLKDRGFGDILKERGRALLRSLFSFSFWKQDKEPVEDVQREAFLTLSREEETAVNRAFSANDSNILVAHKNSNIEITGKILRCLKPGEWLNDEVINLYLVLLKEREAREPKKFLKCHFFNTFFFTKLFNSGTGYNYSAVRRWTSMKRLGYHLKDCDKIFIPIHMNIHWTLAVINIKDQKFQYLDSFKGREPKILDALARYFVDEVRDKSEVDLDVSRWGQEFVQDLPMQRNGFDCGMFMVKYIDFYSRGLDLCFTQEQMPYFRDRTAKEILQLKAE
;
A
#
# COMPACT_ATOMS: atom_id res chain seq x y z
N MET A 1 33.51 -51.92 -14.62
CA MET A 1 33.74 -52.35 -13.23
C MET A 1 32.45 -52.15 -12.49
N GLU A 2 32.08 -53.22 -11.80
CA GLU A 2 30.83 -53.54 -11.15
C GLU A 2 30.40 -52.61 -10.01
N VAL A 3 29.07 -52.41 -9.95
CA VAL A 3 28.10 -52.43 -8.83
C VAL A 3 28.56 -52.03 -7.41
N ASP A 4 27.80 -51.12 -6.76
CA ASP A 4 26.96 -51.48 -5.59
C ASP A 4 26.09 -50.31 -5.08
N GLU A 5 24.77 -50.53 -5.11
CA GLU A 5 23.74 -49.90 -4.26
C GLU A 5 23.69 -50.63 -2.91
N VAL A 6 23.56 -49.93 -1.77
CA VAL A 6 22.91 -50.47 -0.55
C VAL A 6 22.30 -49.35 0.32
N GLU A 7 20.97 -49.45 0.47
CA GLU A 7 20.05 -49.26 1.61
C GLU A 7 20.12 -48.11 2.65
N GLU A 8 18.97 -47.42 2.69
CA GLU A 8 18.08 -47.06 3.81
C GLU A 8 18.36 -47.61 5.23
N LYS A 9 18.26 -46.73 6.25
CA LYS A 9 17.64 -47.07 7.55
C LYS A 9 16.94 -45.86 8.19
N ALA A 10 15.67 -46.07 8.53
CA ALA A 10 14.92 -45.34 9.54
C ALA A 10 15.33 -45.78 10.96
N ASP A 11 15.23 -44.88 11.95
CA ASP A 11 14.88 -45.27 13.32
C ASP A 11 14.06 -44.19 14.02
N MET A 12 13.11 -44.67 14.80
CA MET A 12 12.10 -44.00 15.60
C MET A 12 12.64 -43.60 16.98
N GLY A 13 11.92 -42.72 17.68
CA GLY A 13 11.77 -42.90 19.14
C GLY A 13 11.58 -41.66 19.99
N ASN A 14 10.33 -41.50 20.47
CA ASN A 14 9.87 -40.88 21.72
C ASN A 14 10.04 -39.35 21.93
N GLY A 15 9.07 -38.59 22.43
CA GLY A 15 7.83 -38.93 23.14
C GLY A 15 7.78 -38.17 24.49
N LEU A 16 6.58 -37.69 24.86
CA LEU A 16 6.16 -37.07 26.14
C LEU A 16 6.48 -35.56 26.32
N PHE A 17 5.60 -34.66 26.82
CA PHE A 17 4.33 -34.81 27.56
C PHE A 17 3.43 -33.56 27.45
N SER A 18 2.13 -33.84 27.58
CA SER A 18 0.97 -32.97 27.84
C SER A 18 1.09 -32.18 29.15
N GLU A 19 0.52 -30.96 29.22
CA GLU A 19 -0.51 -30.68 30.24
C GLU A 19 -1.31 -29.39 29.99
N VAL A 20 -2.62 -29.57 29.92
CA VAL A 20 -3.70 -28.59 30.02
C VAL A 20 -4.19 -28.63 31.47
N VAL A 21 -4.30 -27.48 32.14
CA VAL A 21 -5.09 -27.38 33.37
C VAL A 21 -6.00 -26.15 33.31
N SER A 22 -7.29 -26.43 33.30
CA SER A 22 -8.40 -25.53 33.64
C SER A 22 -8.84 -25.85 35.06
N MET A 23 -9.14 -24.87 35.92
CA MET A 23 -10.19 -24.97 36.96
C MET A 23 -10.59 -23.60 37.57
N LYS A 24 -11.85 -23.23 37.31
CA LYS A 24 -12.96 -22.89 38.24
C LYS A 24 -12.85 -21.81 39.35
N ASN A 25 -13.79 -20.86 39.24
CA ASN A 25 -14.65 -20.17 40.23
C ASN A 25 -14.54 -20.51 41.73
N GLY A 26 -14.59 -19.44 42.55
CA GLY A 26 -15.03 -19.45 43.96
C GLY A 26 -15.41 -18.04 44.43
N SER A 27 -16.62 -17.90 45.00
CA SER A 27 -17.27 -16.65 45.47
C SER A 27 -17.41 -16.65 47.00
N LEU A 28 -17.72 -15.47 47.57
CA LEU A 28 -18.15 -15.14 48.95
C LEU A 28 -16.98 -14.99 49.95
N ARG A 29 -16.85 -13.96 50.81
CA ARG A 29 -17.83 -13.31 51.69
C ARG A 29 -17.46 -11.87 52.10
N VAL A 30 -18.48 -11.15 52.56
CA VAL A 30 -18.53 -9.80 53.14
C VAL A 30 -18.31 -9.89 54.65
N ASP A 31 -17.62 -8.92 55.27
CA ASP A 31 -17.91 -8.46 56.64
C ASP A 31 -17.45 -7.00 56.82
N GLU A 32 -18.37 -6.19 57.37
CA GLU A 32 -18.24 -4.77 57.72
C GLU A 32 -17.61 -4.58 59.11
N CYS A 33 -16.84 -3.49 59.31
CA CYS A 33 -17.01 -2.62 60.48
C CYS A 33 -16.33 -1.25 60.29
N SER A 34 -17.14 -0.19 60.40
CA SER A 34 -16.95 1.20 60.88
C SER A 34 -15.61 1.57 61.56
N GLN A 35 -15.09 2.80 61.58
CA GLN A 35 -15.64 4.17 61.53
C GLN A 35 -14.43 5.16 61.48
N GLY A 36 -14.55 6.35 60.86
CA GLY A 36 -13.62 7.47 61.13
C GLY A 36 -13.39 8.49 60.01
N ASN A 37 -14.16 9.59 60.02
CA ASN A 37 -14.04 10.89 59.32
C ASN A 37 -12.58 11.38 59.04
N SER A 38 -12.22 12.22 58.08
CA SER A 38 -12.89 13.04 57.05
C SER A 38 -11.77 13.76 56.25
N SER A 39 -11.75 13.65 54.93
CA SER A 39 -11.51 14.74 53.96
C SER A 39 -11.25 14.13 52.58
N SER A 40 -11.95 14.67 51.58
CA SER A 40 -12.14 14.09 50.25
C SER A 40 -10.86 13.99 49.43
N LEU A 41 -10.37 12.77 49.21
CA LEU A 41 -9.52 12.43 48.07
C LEU A 41 -10.42 11.88 46.96
N VAL A 42 -10.82 12.75 46.02
CA VAL A 42 -11.49 12.32 44.80
C VAL A 42 -10.46 11.60 43.94
N VAL A 43 -10.67 10.29 43.86
CA VAL A 43 -10.01 9.32 42.99
C VAL A 43 -9.88 9.84 41.56
N ASN A 44 -8.67 9.74 41.00
CA ASN A 44 -8.42 9.81 39.57
C ASN A 44 -9.32 8.83 38.84
N ARG A 45 -10.40 9.33 38.22
CA ARG A 45 -11.10 8.61 37.16
C ARG A 45 -10.53 9.06 35.82
N PRO A 46 -10.22 8.13 34.89
CA PRO A 46 -9.91 8.52 33.52
C PRO A 46 -11.16 9.15 32.92
N VAL A 47 -11.05 10.39 32.46
CA VAL A 47 -12.13 11.04 31.71
C VAL A 47 -12.16 10.41 30.33
N THR A 48 -12.97 9.36 30.19
CA THR A 48 -13.35 8.76 28.92
C THR A 48 -14.56 9.52 28.37
N ASP A 49 -14.33 10.71 27.84
CA ASP A 49 -15.16 11.33 26.79
C ASP A 49 -14.50 12.65 26.33
N VAL A 50 -13.78 12.63 25.20
CA VAL A 50 -13.22 13.85 24.60
C VAL A 50 -14.04 14.19 23.35
N THR A 51 -15.31 14.55 23.55
CA THR A 51 -16.18 15.06 22.48
C THR A 51 -16.90 16.37 22.82
N SER A 52 -16.56 17.04 23.95
CA SER A 52 -17.13 18.36 24.27
C SER A 52 -16.18 19.52 23.90
N PHE A 53 -16.70 20.45 23.10
CA PHE A 53 -16.06 21.70 22.70
C PHE A 53 -15.53 22.53 23.89
N GLU A 54 -16.13 22.37 25.08
CA GLU A 54 -15.69 23.02 26.32
C GLU A 54 -14.40 22.44 26.89
N ALA A 55 -14.17 21.13 26.76
CA ALA A 55 -12.92 20.51 27.18
C ALA A 55 -11.75 21.03 26.32
N TYR A 56 -11.97 21.12 25.01
CA TYR A 56 -11.00 21.70 24.06
C TYR A 56 -10.71 23.18 24.36
N ARG A 57 -11.75 23.99 24.63
CA ARG A 57 -11.59 25.41 24.99
C ARG A 57 -10.77 25.59 26.27
N LYS A 58 -10.95 24.74 27.29
CA LYS A 58 -10.17 24.79 28.54
C LYS A 58 -8.70 24.42 28.33
N VAL A 59 -8.41 23.46 27.45
CA VAL A 59 -7.01 23.11 27.09
C VAL A 59 -6.33 24.26 26.35
N LEU A 60 -7.02 24.90 25.40
CA LEU A 60 -6.50 26.07 24.68
C LEU A 60 -6.19 27.24 25.61
N GLN A 61 -7.13 27.59 26.49
CA GLN A 61 -6.95 28.71 27.42
C GLN A 61 -5.83 28.43 28.45
N SER A 62 -5.66 27.17 28.86
CA SER A 62 -4.53 26.73 29.70
C SER A 62 -3.19 26.84 28.97
N ALA A 63 -3.14 26.52 27.66
CA ALA A 63 -1.95 26.67 26.83
C ALA A 63 -1.59 28.15 26.58
N GLU A 64 -2.57 29.03 26.38
CA GLU A 64 -2.39 30.49 26.27
C GLU A 64 -1.86 31.11 27.58
N ASN A 65 -2.36 30.65 28.72
CA ASN A 65 -1.88 31.09 30.03
C ASN A 65 -0.45 30.59 30.35
N ARG A 66 -0.05 29.43 29.82
CA ARG A 66 1.33 28.92 29.95
C ARG A 66 2.30 29.66 29.03
N THR A 67 1.87 30.02 27.82
CA THR A 67 2.70 30.75 26.85
C THR A 67 2.92 32.21 27.24
N SER A 68 1.93 32.88 27.86
CA SER A 68 2.11 34.21 28.46
C SER A 68 3.10 34.19 29.64
N LYS A 69 2.97 33.23 30.57
CA LYS A 69 3.94 33.06 31.68
C LYS A 69 5.38 32.74 31.23
N LEU A 70 5.55 32.09 30.09
CA LEU A 70 6.87 31.80 29.51
C LEU A 70 7.48 33.02 28.80
N LYS A 71 6.67 33.93 28.25
CA LYS A 71 7.12 35.22 27.74
C LYS A 71 7.65 36.13 28.86
N ASP A 72 7.00 36.13 30.02
CA ASP A 72 7.43 36.92 31.19
C ASP A 72 8.73 36.41 31.83
N ARG A 73 9.15 35.17 31.51
CA ARG A 73 10.39 34.54 32.00
C ARG A 73 11.56 34.61 31.03
N GLY A 74 11.49 35.48 30.02
CA GLY A 74 12.62 35.74 29.11
C GLY A 74 12.85 34.70 28.01
N PHE A 75 11.97 33.71 27.84
CA PHE A 75 12.04 32.72 26.74
C PHE A 75 11.36 33.21 25.44
N GLY A 76 11.07 34.52 25.35
CA GLY A 76 10.32 35.13 24.24
C GLY A 76 10.96 34.88 22.87
N ASP A 77 12.28 34.92 22.78
CA ASP A 77 13.00 34.78 21.51
C ASP A 77 13.02 33.34 21.00
N ILE A 78 13.17 32.35 21.89
CA ILE A 78 13.11 30.91 21.55
C ILE A 78 11.72 30.51 21.05
N LEU A 79 10.66 31.07 21.66
CA LEU A 79 9.28 30.87 21.19
C LEU A 79 9.01 31.57 19.85
N LYS A 80 9.62 32.73 19.62
CA LYS A 80 9.51 33.47 18.35
C LYS A 80 10.23 32.75 17.21
N GLU A 81 11.36 32.13 17.49
CA GLU A 81 12.15 31.39 16.52
C GLU A 81 11.53 30.04 16.18
N ARG A 82 11.03 29.29 17.19
CA ARG A 82 10.20 28.09 16.95
C ARG A 82 8.90 28.44 16.24
N GLY A 83 8.23 29.53 16.61
CA GLY A 83 7.03 30.01 15.93
C GLY A 83 7.29 30.39 14.48
N ARG A 84 8.45 30.99 14.16
CA ARG A 84 8.86 31.30 12.78
C ARG A 84 9.32 30.07 11.99
N ALA A 85 9.90 29.06 12.64
CA ALA A 85 10.24 27.79 12.00
C ALA A 85 8.97 26.98 11.68
N LEU A 86 8.01 26.97 12.61
CA LEU A 86 6.71 26.34 12.43
C LEU A 86 5.87 27.10 11.40
N LEU A 87 5.89 28.44 11.41
CA LEU A 87 5.30 29.25 10.34
C LEU A 87 6.03 29.05 9.01
N ARG A 88 7.35 28.89 8.95
CA ARG A 88 8.05 28.56 7.68
C ARG A 88 7.69 27.16 7.17
N SER A 89 7.53 26.18 8.06
CA SER A 89 7.00 24.85 7.73
C SER A 89 5.55 24.91 7.24
N LEU A 90 4.70 25.72 7.89
CA LEU A 90 3.30 25.90 7.51
C LEU A 90 3.14 26.77 6.26
N PHE A 91 3.97 27.79 6.03
CA PHE A 91 3.93 28.67 4.85
C PHE A 91 4.58 28.04 3.62
N SER A 92 5.54 27.13 3.78
CA SER A 92 5.95 26.21 2.70
C SER A 92 4.78 25.33 2.23
N PHE A 93 3.77 25.14 3.09
CA PHE A 93 2.54 24.41 2.80
C PHE A 93 1.37 25.32 2.38
N SER A 94 1.49 26.66 2.48
CA SER A 94 0.37 27.60 2.30
C SER A 94 0.60 28.70 1.25
N PHE A 95 1.71 28.67 0.50
CA PHE A 95 1.89 29.51 -0.69
C PHE A 95 1.80 28.70 -1.99
N TRP A 96 0.75 27.88 -2.09
CA TRP A 96 0.11 27.53 -3.35
C TRP A 96 -1.38 27.81 -3.16
N LYS A 97 -1.79 29.02 -3.50
CA LYS A 97 -3.19 29.31 -3.78
C LYS A 97 -3.44 28.73 -5.18
N GLN A 98 -3.67 27.42 -5.24
CA GLN A 98 -4.15 26.73 -6.43
C GLN A 98 -5.56 26.23 -6.15
N ASP A 99 -6.40 26.33 -7.18
CA ASP A 99 -7.83 26.10 -7.16
C ASP A 99 -8.19 24.80 -6.42
N LYS A 100 -8.97 24.93 -5.34
CA LYS A 100 -9.47 23.81 -4.53
C LYS A 100 -10.59 23.08 -5.28
N GLU A 101 -10.33 22.38 -6.37
CA GLU A 101 -11.32 21.49 -7.02
C GLU A 101 -10.84 20.15 -7.66
N PRO A 102 -9.59 19.65 -7.61
CA PRO A 102 -9.30 18.31 -8.17
C PRO A 102 -9.52 17.13 -7.20
N VAL A 103 -9.26 17.26 -5.90
CA VAL A 103 -9.10 16.09 -5.01
C VAL A 103 -10.43 15.38 -4.69
N GLU A 104 -11.51 16.14 -4.46
CA GLU A 104 -12.83 15.54 -4.18
C GLU A 104 -13.43 14.84 -5.40
N ASP A 105 -13.21 15.37 -6.61
CA ASP A 105 -13.73 14.79 -7.85
C ASP A 105 -13.07 13.44 -8.16
N VAL A 106 -11.74 13.36 -8.05
CA VAL A 106 -10.97 12.13 -8.29
C VAL A 106 -11.31 11.03 -7.27
N GLN A 107 -11.62 11.38 -6.02
CA GLN A 107 -12.09 10.43 -5.01
C GLN A 107 -13.49 9.88 -5.32
N ARG A 108 -14.41 10.73 -5.79
CA ARG A 108 -15.77 10.29 -6.20
C ARG A 108 -15.72 9.37 -7.42
N GLU A 109 -14.86 9.69 -8.38
CA GLU A 109 -14.64 8.86 -9.58
C GLU A 109 -14.22 7.44 -9.25
N ALA A 110 -13.42 7.24 -8.18
CA ALA A 110 -12.94 5.93 -7.75
C ALA A 110 -14.07 4.96 -7.29
N PHE A 111 -15.27 5.47 -7.01
CA PHE A 111 -16.43 4.69 -6.55
C PHE A 111 -17.70 4.86 -7.40
N LEU A 112 -17.59 5.35 -8.63
CA LEU A 112 -18.73 5.39 -9.55
C LEU A 112 -19.34 4.00 -9.77
N THR A 113 -20.64 3.89 -9.54
CA THR A 113 -21.39 2.65 -9.75
C THR A 113 -21.40 2.29 -11.22
N LEU A 114 -21.26 1.00 -11.53
CA LEU A 114 -21.40 0.50 -12.89
C LEU A 114 -22.84 0.72 -13.38
N SER A 115 -23.00 1.02 -14.66
CA SER A 115 -24.33 1.02 -15.27
C SER A 115 -24.85 -0.42 -15.40
N ARG A 116 -26.17 -0.56 -15.56
CA ARG A 116 -26.79 -1.88 -15.76
C ARG A 116 -26.24 -2.58 -17.01
N GLU A 117 -25.94 -1.82 -18.06
CA GLU A 117 -25.33 -2.32 -19.30
C GLU A 117 -23.91 -2.83 -19.07
N GLU A 118 -23.12 -2.12 -18.27
CA GLU A 118 -21.76 -2.49 -17.89
C GLU A 118 -21.74 -3.74 -17.01
N GLU A 119 -22.59 -3.81 -15.98
CA GLU A 119 -22.76 -5.00 -15.15
C GLU A 119 -23.17 -6.21 -16.01
N THR A 120 -24.10 -6.01 -16.94
CA THR A 120 -24.53 -7.09 -17.85
C THR A 120 -23.38 -7.53 -18.77
N ALA A 121 -22.55 -6.60 -19.25
CA ALA A 121 -21.40 -6.92 -20.07
C ALA A 121 -20.34 -7.72 -19.29
N VAL A 122 -20.03 -7.32 -18.06
CA VAL A 122 -19.11 -8.04 -17.16
C VAL A 122 -19.65 -9.45 -16.89
N ASN A 123 -20.92 -9.58 -16.54
CA ASN A 123 -21.55 -10.89 -16.29
C ASN A 123 -21.49 -11.81 -17.52
N ARG A 124 -21.79 -11.30 -18.71
CA ARG A 124 -21.64 -12.07 -19.97
C ARG A 124 -20.20 -12.51 -20.21
N ALA A 125 -19.23 -11.64 -19.94
CA ALA A 125 -17.82 -11.94 -20.09
C ALA A 125 -17.35 -13.04 -19.13
N PHE A 126 -17.83 -13.05 -17.88
CA PHE A 126 -17.55 -14.13 -16.93
C PHE A 126 -18.17 -15.48 -17.29
N SER A 127 -19.23 -15.48 -18.09
CA SER A 127 -19.87 -16.69 -18.63
C SER A 127 -19.32 -17.09 -20.00
N ALA A 128 -18.35 -16.36 -20.56
CA ALA A 128 -17.80 -16.67 -21.87
C ALA A 128 -16.99 -17.99 -21.86
N ASN A 129 -16.94 -18.63 -23.02
CA ASN A 129 -16.11 -19.81 -23.26
C ASN A 129 -14.63 -19.51 -23.03
N ASP A 130 -13.90 -20.52 -22.56
CA ASP A 130 -12.51 -20.42 -22.13
C ASP A 130 -11.57 -19.87 -23.19
N SER A 131 -11.73 -20.30 -24.44
CA SER A 131 -10.89 -19.93 -25.57
C SER A 131 -11.34 -18.64 -26.26
N ASN A 132 -12.46 -18.04 -25.86
CA ASN A 132 -12.94 -16.83 -26.50
C ASN A 132 -12.06 -15.65 -26.11
N ILE A 133 -11.45 -14.97 -27.09
CA ILE A 133 -10.71 -13.73 -26.85
C ILE A 133 -11.73 -12.61 -26.62
N LEU A 134 -11.76 -12.07 -25.41
CA LEU A 134 -12.68 -11.01 -25.03
C LEU A 134 -12.12 -9.64 -25.37
N VAL A 135 -10.82 -9.43 -25.13
CA VAL A 135 -10.10 -8.23 -25.53
C VAL A 135 -8.67 -8.56 -25.95
N ALA A 136 -8.13 -7.78 -26.89
CA ALA A 136 -6.76 -7.84 -27.34
C ALA A 136 -6.15 -6.45 -27.33
N HIS A 137 -5.20 -6.20 -26.42
CA HIS A 137 -4.50 -4.94 -26.32
C HIS A 137 -3.24 -4.95 -27.20
N LYS A 138 -3.35 -4.35 -28.39
CA LYS A 138 -2.32 -4.42 -29.43
C LYS A 138 -0.97 -3.86 -29.00
N ASN A 139 -0.95 -2.76 -28.24
CA ASN A 139 0.28 -2.07 -27.87
C ASN A 139 1.15 -2.91 -26.90
N SER A 140 0.51 -3.66 -26.00
CA SER A 140 1.22 -4.55 -25.06
C SER A 140 1.28 -6.00 -25.55
N ASN A 141 0.59 -6.33 -26.64
CA ASN A 141 0.42 -7.70 -27.13
C ASN A 141 -0.11 -8.67 -26.05
N ILE A 142 -1.11 -8.20 -25.28
CA ILE A 142 -1.79 -9.01 -24.25
C ILE A 142 -3.22 -9.28 -24.73
N GLU A 143 -3.61 -10.55 -24.71
CA GLU A 143 -4.97 -10.99 -25.01
C GLU A 143 -5.60 -11.56 -23.74
N ILE A 144 -6.83 -11.12 -23.44
CA ILE A 144 -7.59 -11.65 -22.30
C ILE A 144 -8.71 -12.51 -22.86
N THR A 145 -8.61 -13.80 -22.60
CA THR A 145 -9.66 -14.77 -22.91
C THR A 145 -10.70 -14.85 -21.80
N GLY A 146 -11.83 -15.52 -22.07
CA GLY A 146 -12.81 -15.86 -21.04
C GLY A 146 -12.18 -16.57 -19.85
N LYS A 147 -11.23 -17.48 -20.09
CA LYS A 147 -10.50 -18.17 -19.01
C LYS A 147 -9.68 -17.21 -18.15
N ILE A 148 -8.94 -16.30 -18.78
CA ILE A 148 -8.05 -15.36 -18.09
C ILE A 148 -8.86 -14.34 -17.29
N LEU A 149 -9.93 -13.79 -17.88
CA LEU A 149 -10.77 -12.78 -17.21
C LEU A 149 -11.44 -13.32 -15.94
N ARG A 150 -11.79 -14.62 -15.90
CA ARG A 150 -12.48 -15.21 -14.75
C ARG A 150 -11.68 -15.20 -13.46
N CYS A 151 -10.38 -14.92 -13.47
CA CYS A 151 -9.62 -14.66 -12.24
C CYS A 151 -10.15 -13.45 -11.45
N LEU A 152 -10.93 -12.57 -12.08
CA LEU A 152 -11.64 -11.47 -11.44
C LEU A 152 -12.94 -11.88 -10.77
N LYS A 153 -13.48 -13.09 -11.00
CA LYS A 153 -14.69 -13.55 -10.30
C LYS A 153 -14.47 -13.58 -8.78
N PRO A 154 -15.53 -13.40 -7.96
CA PRO A 154 -15.41 -13.50 -6.51
C PRO A 154 -14.79 -14.84 -6.08
N GLY A 155 -13.84 -14.79 -5.16
CA GLY A 155 -13.15 -15.99 -4.64
C GLY A 155 -11.90 -16.42 -5.43
N GLU A 156 -11.65 -15.86 -6.61
CA GLU A 156 -10.54 -16.26 -7.47
C GLU A 156 -9.28 -15.41 -7.25
N TRP A 157 -8.10 -16.04 -7.42
CA TRP A 157 -6.81 -15.36 -7.37
C TRP A 157 -6.50 -14.67 -8.69
N LEU A 158 -6.05 -13.41 -8.64
CA LEU A 158 -5.67 -12.70 -9.86
C LEU A 158 -4.49 -13.35 -10.57
N ASN A 159 -4.61 -13.43 -11.88
CA ASN A 159 -3.55 -13.85 -12.78
C ASN A 159 -2.67 -12.65 -13.21
N ASP A 160 -1.42 -12.94 -13.54
CA ASP A 160 -0.43 -11.98 -13.99
C ASP A 160 -0.79 -11.24 -15.28
N GLU A 161 -1.45 -11.87 -16.25
CA GLU A 161 -1.89 -11.21 -17.49
C GLU A 161 -2.95 -10.13 -17.22
N VAL A 162 -3.89 -10.38 -16.31
CA VAL A 162 -4.89 -9.38 -15.87
C VAL A 162 -4.21 -8.22 -15.15
N ILE A 163 -3.30 -8.51 -14.22
CA ILE A 163 -2.53 -7.48 -13.52
C ILE A 163 -1.73 -6.65 -14.53
N ASN A 164 -0.95 -7.29 -15.39
CA ASN A 164 -0.07 -6.63 -16.34
C ASN A 164 -0.85 -5.77 -17.35
N LEU A 165 -1.97 -6.25 -17.87
CA LEU A 165 -2.82 -5.43 -18.73
C LEU A 165 -3.35 -4.22 -17.96
N TYR A 166 -3.85 -4.41 -16.74
CA TYR A 166 -4.39 -3.30 -15.95
C TYR A 166 -3.35 -2.22 -15.67
N LEU A 167 -2.10 -2.60 -15.37
CA LEU A 167 -1.00 -1.65 -15.19
C LEU A 167 -0.68 -0.85 -16.46
N VAL A 168 -0.78 -1.48 -17.63
CA VAL A 168 -0.67 -0.77 -18.92
C VAL A 168 -1.80 0.25 -19.05
N LEU A 169 -3.04 -0.12 -18.74
CA LEU A 169 -4.19 0.79 -18.80
C LEU A 169 -4.06 1.97 -17.83
N LEU A 170 -3.48 1.79 -16.65
CA LEU A 170 -3.15 2.88 -15.72
C LEU A 170 -2.09 3.83 -16.29
N LYS A 171 -1.08 3.30 -16.99
CA LYS A 171 -0.08 4.14 -17.68
C LYS A 171 -0.72 4.95 -18.81
N GLU A 172 -1.63 4.34 -19.55
CA GLU A 172 -2.36 5.04 -20.60
C GLU A 172 -3.33 6.09 -20.04
N ARG A 173 -3.94 5.83 -18.88
CA ARG A 173 -4.77 6.82 -18.17
C ARG A 173 -3.96 8.06 -17.81
N GLU A 174 -2.77 7.88 -17.23
CA GLU A 174 -1.83 8.98 -16.97
C GLU A 174 -1.52 9.77 -18.25
N ALA A 175 -1.24 9.08 -19.36
CA ALA A 175 -0.93 9.73 -20.63
C ALA A 175 -2.12 10.49 -21.24
N ARG A 176 -3.36 10.03 -21.03
CA ARG A 176 -4.58 10.72 -21.46
C ARG A 176 -4.81 12.01 -20.69
N GLU A 177 -4.54 12.02 -19.38
CA GLU A 177 -4.85 13.15 -18.49
C GLU A 177 -3.64 13.52 -17.60
N PRO A 178 -2.53 14.01 -18.18
CA PRO A 178 -1.25 14.21 -17.47
C PRO A 178 -1.28 15.30 -16.40
N LYS A 179 -2.31 16.15 -16.38
CA LYS A 179 -2.52 17.18 -15.35
C LYS A 179 -3.28 16.65 -14.13
N LYS A 180 -3.98 15.52 -14.27
CA LYS A 180 -4.85 14.94 -13.25
C LYS A 180 -4.16 13.85 -12.44
N PHE A 181 -3.27 13.09 -13.09
CA PHE A 181 -2.60 11.93 -12.47
C PHE A 181 -1.11 12.18 -12.25
N LEU A 182 -0.53 11.49 -11.28
CA LEU A 182 0.92 11.53 -11.03
C LEU A 182 1.68 10.85 -12.16
N LYS A 183 2.89 11.31 -12.47
CA LYS A 183 3.74 10.68 -13.47
C LYS A 183 4.33 9.41 -12.89
N CYS A 184 3.88 8.25 -13.33
CA CYS A 184 4.21 6.97 -12.72
C CYS A 184 4.90 6.01 -13.71
N HIS A 185 5.66 5.06 -13.18
CA HIS A 185 6.07 3.88 -13.93
C HIS A 185 5.47 2.63 -13.27
N PHE A 186 5.02 1.69 -14.09
CA PHE A 186 4.44 0.44 -13.63
C PHE A 186 5.24 -0.71 -14.24
N PHE A 187 6.00 -1.41 -13.41
CA PHE A 187 6.68 -2.61 -13.85
C PHE A 187 5.69 -3.76 -14.01
N ASN A 188 5.95 -4.64 -14.97
CA ASN A 188 5.22 -5.91 -15.04
C ASN A 188 5.58 -6.81 -13.85
N THR A 189 4.75 -7.81 -13.61
CA THR A 189 4.86 -8.76 -12.48
C THR A 189 6.13 -9.61 -12.49
N PHE A 190 6.87 -9.66 -13.59
CA PHE A 190 8.11 -10.45 -13.72
C PHE A 190 9.37 -9.65 -13.40
N PHE A 191 9.28 -8.32 -13.29
CA PHE A 191 10.46 -7.48 -13.09
C PHE A 191 11.23 -7.88 -11.83
N PHE A 192 10.56 -7.95 -10.68
CA PHE A 192 11.25 -8.16 -9.42
C PHE A 192 11.89 -9.54 -9.33
N THR A 193 11.22 -10.59 -9.84
CA THR A 193 11.77 -11.96 -9.85
C THR A 193 12.99 -12.10 -10.77
N LYS A 194 13.11 -11.24 -11.79
CA LYS A 194 14.30 -11.14 -12.64
C LYS A 194 15.40 -10.29 -12.03
N LEU A 195 15.04 -9.25 -11.27
CA LEU A 195 15.98 -8.40 -10.55
C LEU A 195 16.58 -9.11 -9.35
N PHE A 196 15.78 -9.84 -8.59
CA PHE A 196 16.19 -10.48 -7.34
C PHE A 196 15.60 -11.88 -7.23
N ASN A 197 16.47 -12.85 -6.95
CA ASN A 197 16.09 -14.24 -6.71
C ASN A 197 16.77 -14.72 -5.43
N SER A 198 16.06 -15.45 -4.57
CA SER A 198 16.61 -15.91 -3.28
C SER A 198 17.85 -16.82 -3.42
N GLY A 199 18.00 -17.53 -4.55
CA GLY A 199 19.14 -18.40 -4.82
C GLY A 199 20.34 -17.68 -5.44
N THR A 200 20.12 -16.76 -6.39
CA THR A 200 21.21 -16.08 -7.13
C THR A 200 21.45 -14.63 -6.69
N GLY A 201 20.59 -14.09 -5.84
CA GLY A 201 20.64 -12.73 -5.33
C GLY A 201 20.22 -11.66 -6.36
N TYR A 202 20.79 -10.47 -6.19
CA TYR A 202 20.53 -9.29 -7.00
C TYR A 202 21.23 -9.34 -8.37
N ASN A 203 20.50 -9.06 -9.45
CA ASN A 203 20.98 -9.12 -10.83
C ASN A 203 20.41 -7.97 -11.69
N TYR A 204 21.03 -6.78 -11.59
CA TYR A 204 20.69 -5.64 -12.45
C TYR A 204 20.83 -5.96 -13.95
N SER A 205 21.85 -6.73 -14.34
CA SER A 205 22.13 -7.00 -15.76
C SER A 205 20.97 -7.68 -16.49
N ALA A 206 20.19 -8.51 -15.79
CA ALA A 206 19.01 -9.19 -16.32
C ALA A 206 17.85 -8.23 -16.65
N VAL A 207 17.77 -7.09 -15.96
CA VAL A 207 16.69 -6.11 -16.14
C VAL A 207 17.15 -4.79 -16.78
N ARG A 208 18.47 -4.57 -16.91
CA ARG A 208 19.08 -3.33 -17.45
C ARG A 208 18.47 -2.81 -18.75
N ARG A 209 17.97 -3.68 -19.63
CA ARG A 209 17.39 -3.29 -20.93
C ARG A 209 15.89 -3.00 -20.90
N TRP A 210 15.22 -3.20 -19.77
CA TRP A 210 13.76 -3.11 -19.66
C TRP A 210 13.27 -1.66 -19.75
N THR A 211 14.10 -0.74 -19.27
CA THR A 211 13.81 0.68 -19.03
C THR A 211 14.66 1.59 -19.93
N SER A 212 15.15 1.07 -21.06
CA SER A 212 15.95 1.87 -21.99
C SER A 212 15.14 3.03 -22.56
N MET A 213 15.83 4.13 -22.88
CA MET A 213 15.19 5.32 -23.45
C MET A 213 14.41 5.00 -24.73
N LYS A 214 14.91 4.08 -25.56
CA LYS A 214 14.20 3.60 -26.76
C LYS A 214 12.87 2.91 -26.46
N ARG A 215 12.76 2.23 -25.31
CA ARG A 215 11.55 1.48 -24.91
C ARG A 215 10.54 2.37 -24.19
N LEU A 216 11.00 3.22 -23.27
CA LEU A 216 10.11 4.01 -22.43
C LEU A 216 9.88 5.44 -22.94
N GLY A 217 10.87 6.05 -23.57
CA GLY A 217 10.85 7.47 -23.93
C GLY A 217 11.00 8.43 -22.74
N TYR A 218 11.29 7.91 -21.54
CA TYR A 218 11.57 8.70 -20.32
C TYR A 218 12.51 7.92 -19.39
N HIS A 219 13.12 8.62 -18.43
CA HIS A 219 13.90 8.00 -17.36
C HIS A 219 13.05 7.78 -16.11
N LEU A 220 13.31 6.69 -15.38
CA LEU A 220 12.57 6.37 -14.16
C LEU A 220 12.70 7.45 -13.08
N LYS A 221 13.86 8.14 -13.01
CA LYS A 221 14.08 9.25 -12.07
C LYS A 221 13.15 10.44 -12.27
N ASP A 222 12.55 10.56 -13.45
CA ASP A 222 11.65 11.67 -13.77
C ASP A 222 10.18 11.35 -13.42
N CYS A 223 9.91 10.19 -12.80
CA CYS A 223 8.60 9.81 -12.28
C CYS A 223 8.42 10.29 -10.84
N ASP A 224 7.17 10.51 -10.43
CA ASP A 224 6.79 10.74 -9.04
C ASP A 224 6.87 9.44 -8.22
N LYS A 225 6.37 8.34 -8.80
CA LYS A 225 6.29 7.01 -8.19
C LYS A 225 6.57 5.91 -9.20
N ILE A 226 7.20 4.84 -8.74
CA ILE A 226 7.42 3.61 -9.50
C ILE A 226 6.78 2.47 -8.74
N PHE A 227 5.90 1.72 -9.39
CA PHE A 227 5.16 0.60 -8.81
C PHE A 227 5.75 -0.73 -9.28
N ILE A 228 6.01 -1.62 -8.32
CA ILE A 228 6.60 -2.93 -8.54
C ILE A 228 5.71 -3.99 -7.88
N PRO A 229 4.85 -4.68 -8.65
CA PRO A 229 4.16 -5.87 -8.16
C PRO A 229 5.17 -6.95 -7.74
N ILE A 230 4.95 -7.55 -6.58
CA ILE A 230 5.79 -8.62 -6.04
C ILE A 230 4.93 -9.86 -5.86
N HIS A 231 5.30 -10.93 -6.57
CA HIS A 231 4.70 -12.25 -6.37
C HIS A 231 5.53 -13.09 -5.41
N MET A 232 4.98 -13.40 -4.23
CA MET A 232 5.63 -14.24 -3.22
C MET A 232 4.86 -15.54 -3.04
N ASN A 233 5.22 -16.56 -3.82
CA ASN A 233 4.57 -17.87 -3.88
C ASN A 233 3.09 -17.79 -4.30
N ILE A 234 2.20 -17.54 -3.35
CA ILE A 234 0.74 -17.48 -3.53
C ILE A 234 0.17 -16.11 -3.19
N HIS A 235 1.02 -15.14 -2.85
CA HIS A 235 0.63 -13.86 -2.30
C HIS A 235 1.16 -12.70 -3.15
N TRP A 236 0.26 -11.78 -3.53
CA TRP A 236 0.61 -10.55 -4.22
C TRP A 236 0.82 -9.43 -3.20
N THR A 237 1.96 -8.75 -3.31
CA THR A 237 2.30 -7.55 -2.53
C THR A 237 2.85 -6.47 -3.44
N LEU A 238 3.02 -5.26 -2.92
CA LEU A 238 3.47 -4.12 -3.70
C LEU A 238 4.69 -3.49 -3.06
N ALA A 239 5.69 -3.19 -3.88
CA ALA A 239 6.73 -2.24 -3.52
C ALA A 239 6.58 -0.95 -4.36
N VAL A 240 6.89 0.19 -3.74
CA VAL A 240 6.82 1.51 -4.37
C VAL A 240 8.13 2.25 -4.14
N ILE A 241 8.76 2.73 -5.21
CA ILE A 241 9.81 3.75 -5.13
C ILE A 241 9.10 5.09 -5.24
N ASN A 242 8.91 5.76 -4.11
CA ASN A 242 8.25 7.06 -4.04
C ASN A 242 9.33 8.15 -4.09
N ILE A 243 9.63 8.58 -5.31
CA ILE A 243 10.69 9.55 -5.61
C ILE A 243 10.32 10.92 -5.02
N LYS A 244 9.05 11.31 -5.13
CA LYS A 244 8.54 12.58 -4.62
C LYS A 244 8.78 12.76 -3.12
N ASP A 245 8.55 11.70 -2.34
CA ASP A 245 8.70 11.73 -0.88
C ASP A 245 10.05 11.14 -0.41
N GLN A 246 10.92 10.73 -1.34
CA GLN A 246 12.20 10.07 -1.07
C GLN A 246 12.07 8.85 -0.14
N LYS A 247 11.19 7.90 -0.52
CA LYS A 247 10.94 6.68 0.25
C LYS A 247 10.89 5.43 -0.62
N PHE A 248 11.31 4.32 -0.04
CA PHE A 248 11.01 2.97 -0.51
C PHE A 248 9.91 2.40 0.39
N GLN A 249 8.76 2.08 -0.20
CA GLN A 249 7.58 1.67 0.54
C GLN A 249 7.22 0.23 0.20
N TYR A 250 6.84 -0.56 1.20
CA TYR A 250 6.30 -1.90 1.06
C TYR A 250 4.86 -1.93 1.56
N LEU A 251 3.94 -2.39 0.72
CA LEU A 251 2.53 -2.49 1.00
C LEU A 251 2.10 -3.94 0.86
N ASP A 252 1.53 -4.46 1.94
CA ASP A 252 1.01 -5.81 2.03
C ASP A 252 -0.34 -5.75 2.74
N SER A 253 -1.40 -6.28 2.11
CA SER A 253 -2.74 -6.38 2.68
C SER A 253 -2.85 -7.26 3.93
N PHE A 254 -1.83 -8.05 4.23
CA PHE A 254 -1.64 -8.75 5.51
C PHE A 254 -0.62 -8.09 6.45
N LYS A 255 -0.09 -6.91 6.08
CA LYS A 255 0.90 -6.14 6.86
C LYS A 255 2.22 -6.87 7.12
N GLY A 256 2.60 -7.78 6.23
CA GLY A 256 3.92 -8.39 6.21
C GLY A 256 5.04 -7.38 5.98
N ARG A 257 6.28 -7.83 6.21
CA ARG A 257 7.48 -6.99 6.10
C ARG A 257 8.58 -7.77 5.43
N GLU A 258 9.09 -7.23 4.32
CA GLU A 258 10.17 -7.84 3.55
C GLU A 258 11.30 -6.84 3.26
N PRO A 259 12.21 -6.60 4.23
CA PRO A 259 13.26 -5.58 4.10
C PRO A 259 14.18 -5.80 2.89
N LYS A 260 14.48 -7.07 2.57
CA LYS A 260 15.33 -7.44 1.43
C LYS A 260 14.80 -6.91 0.10
N ILE A 261 13.48 -6.77 -0.04
CA ILE A 261 12.86 -6.19 -1.24
C ILE A 261 13.22 -4.72 -1.35
N LEU A 262 13.08 -3.96 -0.26
CA LEU A 262 13.39 -2.53 -0.27
C LEU A 262 14.89 -2.27 -0.45
N ASP A 263 15.75 -3.10 0.14
CA ASP A 263 17.21 -3.03 -0.06
C ASP A 263 17.59 -3.28 -1.54
N ALA A 264 17.00 -4.30 -2.16
CA ALA A 264 17.22 -4.61 -3.56
C ALA A 264 16.72 -3.49 -4.48
N LEU A 265 15.58 -2.86 -4.16
CA LEU A 265 15.02 -1.75 -4.93
C LEU A 265 15.81 -0.45 -4.75
N ALA A 266 16.34 -0.18 -3.56
CA ALA A 266 17.23 0.95 -3.33
C ALA A 266 18.50 0.82 -4.17
N ARG A 267 19.11 -0.37 -4.18
CA ARG A 267 20.27 -0.67 -5.04
C ARG A 267 19.91 -0.56 -6.52
N TYR A 268 18.78 -1.13 -6.93
CA TYR A 268 18.27 -1.05 -8.31
C TYR A 268 18.15 0.40 -8.77
N PHE A 269 17.55 1.26 -7.96
CA PHE A 269 17.29 2.63 -8.36
C PHE A 269 18.60 3.42 -8.55
N VAL A 270 19.58 3.24 -7.67
CA VAL A 270 20.92 3.84 -7.85
C VAL A 270 21.59 3.33 -9.12
N ASP A 271 21.61 2.01 -9.32
CA ASP A 271 22.22 1.39 -10.51
C ASP A 271 21.56 1.88 -11.81
N GLU A 272 20.23 1.97 -11.82
CA GLU A 272 19.43 2.42 -12.95
C GLU A 272 19.70 3.90 -13.28
N VAL A 273 19.67 4.79 -12.29
CA VAL A 273 19.90 6.22 -12.52
C VAL A 273 21.31 6.49 -13.01
N ARG A 274 22.30 5.81 -12.42
CA ARG A 274 23.69 5.87 -12.88
C ARG A 274 23.84 5.39 -14.32
N ASP A 275 23.23 4.27 -14.67
CA ASP A 275 23.34 3.67 -16.01
C ASP A 275 22.60 4.45 -17.10
N LYS A 276 21.45 5.07 -16.79
CA LYS A 276 20.61 5.74 -17.79
C LYS A 276 20.85 7.23 -17.90
N SER A 277 21.43 7.84 -16.89
CA SER A 277 21.55 9.30 -16.82
C SER A 277 22.92 9.81 -16.42
N GLU A 278 23.88 8.93 -16.13
CA GLU A 278 25.22 9.30 -15.64
C GLU A 278 25.18 10.22 -14.39
N VAL A 279 24.06 10.16 -13.65
CA VAL A 279 23.87 10.89 -12.40
C VAL A 279 24.19 9.95 -11.25
N ASP A 280 25.06 10.40 -10.34
CA ASP A 280 25.28 9.71 -9.08
C ASP A 280 24.20 10.13 -8.08
N LEU A 281 23.29 9.20 -7.75
CA LEU A 281 22.17 9.44 -6.87
C LEU A 281 22.45 8.82 -5.50
N ASP A 282 22.47 9.64 -4.45
CA ASP A 282 22.51 9.17 -3.07
C ASP A 282 21.08 8.95 -2.52
N VAL A 283 20.76 7.69 -2.22
CA VAL A 283 19.49 7.29 -1.59
C VAL A 283 19.65 6.88 -0.12
N SER A 284 20.83 7.07 0.48
CA SER A 284 21.11 6.63 1.86
C SER A 284 20.21 7.29 2.92
N ARG A 285 19.69 8.48 2.61
CA ARG A 285 18.76 9.23 3.47
C ARG A 285 17.29 8.96 3.16
N TRP A 286 16.98 8.19 2.13
CA TRP A 286 15.61 7.86 1.76
C TRP A 286 15.01 6.92 2.80
N GLY A 287 13.76 7.16 3.18
CA GLY A 287 13.08 6.35 4.19
C GLY A 287 12.72 4.96 3.65
N GLN A 288 12.92 3.92 4.44
CA GLN A 288 12.27 2.62 4.20
C GLN A 288 11.01 2.53 5.06
N GLU A 289 9.87 2.28 4.43
CA GLU A 289 8.57 2.30 5.07
C GLU A 289 7.80 1.00 4.80
N PHE A 290 7.44 0.27 5.85
CA PHE A 290 6.49 -0.83 5.77
C PHE A 290 5.13 -0.28 6.16
N VAL A 291 4.30 0.04 5.19
CA VAL A 291 3.08 0.82 5.41
C VAL A 291 2.12 -0.01 6.28
N GLN A 292 1.81 0.50 7.48
CA GLN A 292 0.93 -0.16 8.44
C GLN A 292 -0.50 0.40 8.42
N ASP A 293 -0.65 1.64 7.94
CA ASP A 293 -1.93 2.31 7.79
C ASP A 293 -2.48 2.08 6.37
N LEU A 294 -2.89 0.84 6.12
CA LEU A 294 -3.51 0.42 4.87
C LEU A 294 -4.74 -0.45 5.11
N PRO A 295 -5.71 -0.48 4.18
CA PRO A 295 -6.84 -1.41 4.22
C PRO A 295 -6.36 -2.87 4.28
N MET A 296 -6.88 -3.67 5.21
CA MET A 296 -6.48 -5.07 5.35
C MET A 296 -7.41 -6.01 4.61
N GLN A 297 -6.85 -7.04 3.98
CA GLN A 297 -7.65 -8.16 3.48
C GLN A 297 -8.12 -9.04 4.64
N ARG A 298 -9.29 -9.66 4.49
CA ARG A 298 -9.88 -10.59 5.46
C ARG A 298 -10.18 -11.98 4.88
N ASN A 299 -9.75 -12.23 3.64
CA ASN A 299 -9.86 -13.54 2.98
C ASN A 299 -8.51 -13.95 2.37
N GLY A 300 -8.46 -15.12 1.72
CA GLY A 300 -7.24 -15.67 1.14
C GLY A 300 -7.06 -15.45 -0.37
N PHE A 301 -7.85 -14.59 -1.02
CA PHE A 301 -7.88 -14.49 -2.49
C PHE A 301 -7.81 -13.07 -3.07
N ASP A 302 -8.04 -12.04 -2.26
CA ASP A 302 -8.07 -10.66 -2.73
C ASP A 302 -6.71 -9.95 -2.72
N CYS A 303 -5.61 -10.59 -2.33
CA CYS A 303 -4.29 -9.94 -2.27
C CYS A 303 -3.91 -9.21 -3.57
N GLY A 304 -4.18 -9.83 -4.72
CA GLY A 304 -3.99 -9.19 -6.04
C GLY A 304 -4.88 -7.98 -6.26
N MET A 305 -6.13 -8.01 -5.79
CA MET A 305 -7.06 -6.89 -5.88
C MET A 305 -6.65 -5.72 -4.99
N PHE A 306 -6.25 -5.99 -3.74
CA PHE A 306 -5.70 -4.97 -2.84
C PHE A 306 -4.45 -4.33 -3.46
N MET A 307 -3.51 -5.14 -3.95
CA MET A 307 -2.31 -4.66 -4.63
C MET A 307 -2.66 -3.73 -5.81
N VAL A 308 -3.55 -4.16 -6.71
CA VAL A 308 -3.99 -3.35 -7.86
C VAL A 308 -4.64 -2.04 -7.40
N LYS A 309 -5.47 -2.05 -6.35
CA LYS A 309 -6.13 -0.84 -5.86
C LYS A 309 -5.21 0.08 -5.06
N TYR A 310 -4.18 -0.43 -4.41
CA TYR A 310 -3.11 0.42 -3.87
C TYR A 310 -2.41 1.18 -4.99
N ILE A 311 -2.06 0.50 -6.09
CA ILE A 311 -1.43 1.13 -7.26
C ILE A 311 -2.36 2.19 -7.86
N ASP A 312 -3.63 1.85 -8.07
CA ASP A 312 -4.62 2.76 -8.65
C ASP A 312 -4.76 4.04 -7.82
N PHE A 313 -5.02 3.93 -6.51
CA PHE A 313 -5.18 5.10 -5.64
C PHE A 313 -3.89 5.92 -5.51
N TYR A 314 -2.74 5.27 -5.29
CA TYR A 314 -1.48 5.99 -5.15
C TYR A 314 -1.02 6.66 -6.44
N SER A 315 -1.33 6.10 -7.61
CA SER A 315 -1.02 6.74 -8.90
C SER A 315 -1.88 7.98 -9.18
N ARG A 316 -3.01 8.14 -8.47
CA ARG A 316 -3.82 9.36 -8.44
C ARG A 316 -3.38 10.36 -7.36
N GLY A 317 -2.45 9.97 -6.48
CA GLY A 317 -2.09 10.74 -5.30
C GLY A 317 -3.18 10.75 -4.22
N LEU A 318 -4.04 9.72 -4.20
CA LEU A 318 -5.12 9.59 -3.21
C LEU A 318 -4.72 8.69 -2.04
N ASP A 319 -5.32 8.97 -0.88
CA ASP A 319 -5.32 8.08 0.27
C ASP A 319 -6.19 6.84 0.02
N LEU A 320 -5.86 5.73 0.67
CA LEU A 320 -6.55 4.46 0.52
C LEU A 320 -7.90 4.46 1.29
N CYS A 321 -8.92 5.10 0.74
CA CYS A 321 -10.24 5.23 1.35
C CYS A 321 -11.20 4.08 0.99
N PHE A 322 -10.72 2.84 1.02
CA PHE A 322 -11.54 1.64 0.80
C PHE A 322 -11.27 0.55 1.85
N THR A 323 -12.10 -0.48 1.83
CA THR A 323 -12.04 -1.62 2.75
C THR A 323 -12.29 -2.93 2.00
N GLN A 324 -12.27 -4.06 2.71
CA GLN A 324 -12.53 -5.38 2.14
C GLN A 324 -13.93 -5.46 1.48
N GLU A 325 -14.87 -4.69 1.99
CA GLU A 325 -16.27 -4.63 1.62
C GLU A 325 -16.46 -4.16 0.16
N GLN A 326 -15.51 -3.38 -0.39
CA GLN A 326 -15.56 -2.93 -1.79
C GLN A 326 -14.87 -3.87 -2.77
N MET A 327 -14.22 -4.97 -2.33
CA MET A 327 -13.52 -5.88 -3.25
C MET A 327 -14.41 -6.50 -4.34
N PRO A 328 -15.67 -6.92 -4.07
CA PRO A 328 -16.57 -7.40 -5.12
C PRO A 328 -16.81 -6.34 -6.21
N TYR A 329 -17.09 -5.10 -5.79
CA TYR A 329 -17.25 -3.98 -6.71
C TYR A 329 -15.98 -3.71 -7.51
N PHE A 330 -14.81 -3.69 -6.86
CA PHE A 330 -13.55 -3.44 -7.56
C PHE A 330 -13.20 -4.53 -8.57
N ARG A 331 -13.58 -5.79 -8.31
CA ARG A 331 -13.43 -6.89 -9.26
C ARG A 331 -14.24 -6.65 -10.53
N ASP A 332 -15.53 -6.32 -10.39
CA ASP A 332 -16.41 -6.02 -11.52
C ASP A 332 -15.96 -4.76 -12.27
N ARG A 333 -15.57 -3.71 -11.55
CA ARG A 333 -15.03 -2.49 -12.15
C ARG A 333 -13.76 -2.76 -12.95
N THR A 334 -12.84 -3.56 -12.40
CA THR A 334 -11.59 -3.90 -13.08
C THR A 334 -11.87 -4.74 -14.34
N ALA A 335 -12.83 -5.67 -14.28
CA ALA A 335 -13.28 -6.41 -15.46
C ALA A 335 -13.87 -5.48 -16.53
N LYS A 336 -14.73 -4.54 -16.14
CA LYS A 336 -15.29 -3.51 -17.02
C LYS A 336 -14.20 -2.68 -17.70
N GLU A 337 -13.23 -2.18 -16.94
CA GLU A 337 -12.12 -1.35 -17.45
C GLU A 337 -11.22 -2.15 -18.42
N ILE A 338 -10.99 -3.43 -18.15
CA ILE A 338 -10.27 -4.34 -19.06
C ILE A 338 -11.07 -4.58 -20.34
N LEU A 339 -12.37 -4.86 -20.24
CA LEU A 339 -13.24 -5.07 -21.41
C LEU A 339 -13.33 -3.84 -22.31
N GLN A 340 -13.19 -2.65 -21.73
CA GLN A 340 -13.17 -1.37 -22.46
C GLN A 340 -11.76 -0.93 -22.88
N LEU A 341 -10.72 -1.66 -22.48
CA LEU A 341 -9.31 -1.27 -22.63
C LEU A 341 -9.06 0.17 -22.14
N LYS A 342 -9.67 0.54 -21.02
CA LYS A 342 -9.63 1.90 -20.48
C LYS A 342 -9.84 1.90 -18.96
N ALA A 343 -8.76 2.16 -18.21
CA ALA A 343 -8.85 2.53 -16.81
C ALA A 343 -9.30 3.99 -16.66
N GLU A 344 -10.18 4.26 -15.71
CA GLU A 344 -10.71 5.61 -15.43
C GLU A 344 -9.90 6.38 -14.40
#